data_AF-G1C140-F1
#
_entry.id   AF-G1C140-F1
#
_cell.length_a   1.000
_cell.length_b   1.000
_cell.length_c   1.000
_cell.angle_alpha   90.00
_cell.angle_beta   90.00
_cell.angle_gamma   90.00
#
_symmetry.space_group_name_H-M   'P 1'
#
loop_
_entity.id
_entity.type
_entity.pdbx_description
1 polymer ?
#
loop_
_entity_poly.entity_id
_entity_poly.type
_entity_poly.pdbx_seq_one_letter_code
_entity_poly.pdbx_strand_id
1 'polypeptide(L)'
;DGLGDIVVTNDGVTILKEMDIEHPAAKMLVEVAKTQEDEVGDGTTTAVIIAGELLKKSEGLLDSDIHPTIIAMGYRKAAEKAQEILDQIAIDDVDSEILLKVAMTAMTGKGTEAAREPLAKLIVDAVEAVAEEDGTVDTDNIKIEKKDGAVVEESSLVEGVIIDKERVHPGMPSEIDGAKIALINTPLEVKETEMDAEITITDPAQMQAFIEQEEKMVKDMV
;
A
#
# COMPACT_ATOMS: atom_id res chain seq x y z
N ASP A 1 -21.67 -1.66 5.72
CA ASP A 1 -22.10 -0.33 5.28
C ASP A 1 -22.26 -0.32 3.78
N GLY A 2 -23.50 -0.25 3.29
CA GLY A 2 -23.87 -0.35 1.87
C GLY A 2 -24.28 1.00 1.28
N LEU A 3 -23.46 2.04 1.47
CA LEU A 3 -23.75 3.39 0.99
C LEU A 3 -22.88 3.71 -0.23
N GLY A 4 -23.29 3.17 -1.38
CA GLY A 4 -23.09 3.79 -2.70
C GLY A 4 -21.66 4.00 -3.20
N ASP A 5 -20.65 3.42 -2.55
CA ASP A 5 -19.27 3.54 -3.04
C ASP A 5 -19.09 2.65 -4.28
N ILE A 6 -18.71 3.27 -5.40
CA ILE A 6 -18.54 2.58 -6.68
C ILE A 6 -17.06 2.27 -6.81
N VAL A 7 -16.69 1.03 -6.50
CA VAL A 7 -15.34 0.51 -6.71
C VAL A 7 -15.25 -0.07 -8.13
N VAL A 8 -14.41 0.54 -8.96
CA VAL A 8 -14.05 0.00 -10.27
C VAL A 8 -12.66 -0.61 -10.17
N THR A 9 -12.57 -1.92 -10.32
CA THR A 9 -11.30 -2.66 -10.21
C THR A 9 -11.30 -3.86 -11.13
N ASN A 10 -10.12 -4.21 -11.65
CA ASN A 10 -9.87 -5.48 -12.32
C ASN A 10 -9.03 -6.42 -11.44
N ASP A 11 -8.72 -6.02 -10.21
CA ASP A 11 -7.97 -6.86 -9.28
C ASP A 11 -8.91 -7.93 -8.67
N GLY A 12 -8.49 -9.19 -8.80
CA GLY A 12 -9.28 -10.36 -8.43
C GLY A 12 -9.54 -10.43 -6.93
N VAL A 13 -8.56 -10.08 -6.08
CA VAL A 13 -8.76 -10.13 -4.63
C VAL A 13 -9.69 -9.01 -4.15
N THR A 14 -9.61 -7.81 -4.74
CA THR A 14 -10.55 -6.72 -4.43
C THR A 14 -11.98 -7.11 -4.81
N ILE A 15 -12.20 -7.70 -6.00
CA ILE A 15 -13.53 -8.20 -6.41
C ILE A 15 -14.05 -9.22 -5.38
N LEU A 16 -13.22 -10.18 -4.99
CA LEU A 16 -13.61 -11.23 -4.05
C LEU A 16 -13.87 -10.73 -2.62
N LYS A 17 -13.24 -9.61 -2.21
CA LYS A 17 -13.48 -8.96 -0.91
C LYS A 17 -14.79 -8.17 -0.90
N GLU A 18 -15.12 -7.50 -2.00
CA GLU A 18 -16.35 -6.70 -2.13
C GLU A 18 -17.61 -7.56 -2.35
N MET A 19 -17.44 -8.80 -2.83
CA MET A 19 -18.55 -9.74 -2.98
C MET A 19 -18.99 -10.34 -1.65
N ASP A 20 -20.28 -10.31 -1.35
CA ASP A 20 -20.85 -10.98 -0.18
C ASP A 20 -20.97 -12.49 -0.42
N ILE A 21 -19.93 -13.24 -0.03
CA ILE A 21 -19.81 -14.68 -0.24
C ILE A 21 -20.24 -15.43 1.02
N GLU A 22 -21.39 -16.11 0.97
CA GLU A 22 -21.88 -16.91 2.10
C GLU A 22 -21.23 -18.30 2.17
N HIS A 23 -20.97 -18.94 1.02
CA HIS A 23 -20.58 -20.34 0.97
C HIS A 23 -19.16 -20.59 1.53
N PRO A 24 -18.98 -21.48 2.54
CA PRO A 24 -17.68 -21.67 3.20
C PRO A 24 -16.54 -22.07 2.26
N ALA A 25 -16.79 -22.93 1.27
CA ALA A 25 -15.77 -23.33 0.31
C ALA A 25 -15.32 -22.16 -0.60
N ALA A 26 -16.23 -21.23 -0.91
CA ALA A 26 -15.88 -20.04 -1.68
C ALA A 26 -15.08 -19.07 -0.81
N LYS A 27 -15.40 -18.92 0.49
CA LYS A 27 -14.55 -18.18 1.44
C LYS A 27 -13.12 -18.72 1.49
N MET A 28 -12.93 -20.04 1.43
CA MET A 28 -11.58 -20.61 1.37
C MET A 28 -10.80 -20.16 0.12
N LEU A 29 -11.45 -20.01 -1.03
CA LEU A 29 -10.81 -19.48 -2.24
C LEU A 29 -10.46 -17.99 -2.11
N VAL A 30 -11.28 -17.21 -1.41
CA VAL A 30 -10.95 -15.81 -1.08
C VAL A 30 -9.69 -15.74 -0.23
N GLU A 31 -9.54 -16.61 0.77
CA GLU A 31 -8.34 -16.65 1.61
C GLU A 31 -7.06 -17.03 0.83
N VAL A 32 -7.18 -17.90 -0.19
CA VAL A 32 -6.06 -18.18 -1.11
C VAL A 32 -5.65 -16.92 -1.88
N ALA A 33 -6.63 -16.17 -2.42
CA ALA A 33 -6.36 -14.92 -3.13
C ALA A 33 -5.72 -13.86 -2.22
N LYS A 34 -6.21 -13.73 -0.98
CA LYS A 34 -5.62 -12.82 0.02
C LYS A 34 -4.19 -13.18 0.36
N THR A 35 -3.91 -14.44 0.63
CA THR A 35 -2.55 -14.91 0.94
C THR A 35 -1.59 -14.60 -0.22
N GLN A 36 -2.06 -14.79 -1.46
CA GLN A 36 -1.25 -14.47 -2.64
C GLN A 36 -0.97 -12.96 -2.78
N GLU A 37 -1.96 -12.11 -2.45
CA GLU A 37 -1.78 -10.66 -2.43
C GLU A 37 -0.79 -10.24 -1.34
N ASP A 38 -0.94 -10.77 -0.13
CA ASP A 38 -0.12 -10.36 1.03
C ASP A 38 1.34 -10.81 0.90
N GLU A 39 1.60 -11.98 0.29
CA GLU A 39 2.96 -12.53 0.16
C GLU A 39 3.68 -12.06 -1.12
N VAL A 40 2.96 -11.82 -2.22
CA VAL A 40 3.56 -11.55 -3.55
C VAL A 40 3.03 -10.27 -4.20
N GLY A 41 1.78 -9.88 -3.93
CA GLY A 41 1.15 -8.68 -4.51
C GLY A 41 0.74 -8.80 -5.99
N ASP A 42 0.83 -10.00 -6.58
CA ASP A 42 0.35 -10.28 -7.93
C ASP A 42 -0.10 -11.74 -8.09
N GLY A 43 -0.85 -12.02 -9.16
CA GLY A 43 -1.29 -13.36 -9.52
C GLY A 43 -2.49 -13.88 -8.72
N THR A 44 -3.21 -13.02 -7.99
CA THR A 44 -4.40 -13.37 -7.20
C THR A 44 -5.46 -14.09 -8.02
N THR A 45 -5.78 -13.56 -9.21
CA THR A 45 -6.72 -14.16 -10.16
C THR A 45 -6.23 -15.54 -10.63
N THR A 46 -4.94 -15.66 -10.96
CA THR A 46 -4.33 -16.91 -11.42
C THR A 46 -4.39 -17.99 -10.34
N ALA A 47 -4.08 -17.65 -9.09
CA ALA A 47 -4.14 -18.57 -7.96
C ALA A 47 -5.55 -19.17 -7.78
N VAL A 48 -6.59 -18.33 -7.86
CA VAL A 48 -7.99 -18.77 -7.74
C VAL A 48 -8.40 -19.67 -8.92
N ILE A 49 -8.02 -19.30 -10.15
CA ILE A 49 -8.33 -20.10 -11.35
C ILE A 49 -7.66 -21.47 -11.29
N ILE A 50 -6.37 -21.53 -10.89
CA ILE A 50 -5.64 -22.80 -10.75
C ILE A 50 -6.31 -23.67 -9.68
N ALA A 51 -6.64 -23.11 -8.52
CA ALA A 51 -7.33 -23.85 -7.46
C ALA A 51 -8.68 -24.42 -7.95
N GLY A 52 -9.48 -23.61 -8.66
CA GLY A 52 -10.75 -24.04 -9.23
C GLY A 52 -10.59 -25.17 -10.26
N GLU A 53 -9.62 -25.06 -11.17
CA GLU A 53 -9.40 -26.09 -12.19
C GLU A 53 -8.84 -27.39 -11.59
N LEU A 54 -7.97 -27.31 -10.58
CA LEU A 54 -7.50 -28.50 -9.84
C LEU A 54 -8.65 -29.23 -9.15
N LEU A 55 -9.58 -28.49 -8.52
CA LEU A 55 -10.77 -29.09 -7.91
C LEU A 55 -11.66 -29.77 -8.96
N LYS A 56 -11.87 -29.13 -10.11
CA LYS A 56 -12.63 -29.70 -11.22
C LYS A 56 -11.96 -30.97 -11.78
N LYS A 57 -10.63 -31.01 -11.88
CA LYS A 57 -9.91 -32.23 -12.28
C LYS A 57 -9.97 -33.33 -11.22
N SER A 58 -10.05 -32.95 -9.95
CA SER A 58 -10.19 -33.89 -8.85
C SER A 58 -11.53 -34.62 -8.88
N GLU A 59 -12.61 -33.96 -9.32
CA GLU A 59 -13.94 -34.57 -9.46
C GLU A 59 -13.89 -35.87 -10.29
N GLY A 60 -13.26 -35.85 -11.46
CA GLY A 60 -13.14 -37.05 -12.31
C GLY A 60 -12.27 -38.16 -11.69
N LEU A 61 -11.34 -37.82 -10.79
CA LEU A 61 -10.55 -38.80 -10.05
C LEU A 61 -11.38 -39.43 -8.92
N LEU A 62 -12.22 -38.63 -8.26
CA LEU A 62 -13.17 -39.12 -7.26
C LEU A 62 -14.21 -40.05 -7.88
N ASP A 63 -14.72 -39.71 -9.07
CA ASP A 63 -15.64 -40.57 -9.85
C ASP A 63 -15.00 -41.91 -10.25
N SER A 64 -13.67 -41.95 -10.29
CA SER A 64 -12.87 -43.17 -10.53
C SER A 64 -12.51 -43.91 -9.25
N ASP A 65 -13.21 -43.64 -8.13
CA ASP A 65 -12.99 -44.23 -6.80
C ASP A 65 -11.58 -44.00 -6.22
N ILE A 66 -10.87 -42.95 -6.66
CA ILE A 66 -9.57 -42.60 -6.09
C ILE A 66 -9.78 -41.84 -4.78
N HIS A 67 -9.19 -42.34 -3.69
CA HIS A 67 -9.34 -41.72 -2.37
C HIS A 67 -8.78 -40.28 -2.35
N PRO A 68 -9.50 -39.28 -1.77
CA PRO A 68 -9.08 -37.87 -1.76
C PRO A 68 -7.65 -37.63 -1.24
N THR A 69 -7.23 -38.39 -0.23
CA THR A 69 -5.87 -38.33 0.32
C THR A 69 -4.80 -38.62 -0.72
N ILE A 70 -5.04 -39.56 -1.64
CA ILE A 70 -4.10 -39.90 -2.70
C ILE A 70 -4.01 -38.76 -3.72
N ILE A 71 -5.14 -38.13 -4.05
CA ILE A 71 -5.19 -36.96 -4.94
C ILE A 71 -4.39 -35.81 -4.33
N ALA A 72 -4.64 -35.48 -3.06
CA ALA A 72 -3.93 -34.42 -2.35
C ALA A 72 -2.41 -34.69 -2.27
N MET A 73 -2.00 -35.94 -1.99
CA MET A 73 -0.59 -36.33 -2.03
C MET A 73 0.02 -36.19 -3.42
N GLY A 74 -0.74 -36.53 -4.47
CA GLY A 74 -0.32 -36.37 -5.86
C GLY A 74 -0.07 -34.90 -6.22
N TYR A 75 -0.99 -34.01 -5.84
CA TYR A 75 -0.83 -32.57 -6.08
C TYR A 75 0.33 -31.95 -5.30
N ARG A 76 0.59 -32.39 -4.06
CA ARG A 76 1.79 -31.93 -3.32
C ARG A 76 3.08 -32.29 -4.05
N LYS A 77 3.21 -33.54 -4.50
CA LYS A 77 4.36 -33.98 -5.31
C LYS A 77 4.47 -33.24 -6.64
N ALA A 78 3.34 -32.95 -7.28
CA ALA A 78 3.31 -32.18 -8.52
C ALA A 78 3.75 -30.73 -8.30
N ALA A 79 3.34 -30.11 -7.17
CA ALA A 79 3.75 -28.76 -6.80
C ALA A 79 5.26 -28.68 -6.51
N GLU A 80 5.81 -29.63 -5.74
CA GLU A 80 7.26 -29.75 -5.54
C GLU A 80 8.00 -29.85 -6.88
N LYS A 81 7.52 -30.71 -7.79
CA LYS A 81 8.14 -30.85 -9.11
C LYS A 81 8.01 -29.59 -9.97
N ALA A 82 6.88 -28.88 -9.87
CA ALA A 82 6.68 -27.62 -10.58
C ALA A 82 7.67 -26.56 -10.10
N GLN A 83 7.92 -26.45 -8.79
CA GLN A 83 8.94 -25.55 -8.23
C GLN A 83 10.33 -25.85 -8.79
N GLU A 84 10.75 -27.13 -8.80
CA GLU A 84 12.04 -27.51 -9.39
C GLU A 84 12.18 -27.10 -10.88
N ILE A 85 11.08 -27.13 -11.63
CA ILE A 85 11.07 -26.72 -13.04
C ILE A 85 11.13 -25.19 -13.15
N LEU A 86 10.41 -24.48 -12.29
CA LEU A 86 10.42 -23.02 -12.24
C LEU A 86 11.83 -22.50 -11.92
N ASP A 87 12.53 -23.10 -10.96
CA ASP A 87 13.91 -22.75 -10.62
C ASP A 87 14.89 -22.96 -11.80
N GLN A 88 14.62 -23.94 -12.66
CA GLN A 88 15.45 -24.21 -13.85
C GLN A 88 15.23 -23.23 -14.99
N ILE A 89 14.05 -22.62 -15.07
CA ILE A 89 13.70 -21.66 -16.13
C ILE A 89 13.81 -20.21 -15.66
N ALA A 90 14.01 -19.97 -14.36
CA ALA A 90 14.22 -18.66 -13.79
C ALA A 90 15.47 -18.00 -14.40
N ILE A 91 15.43 -16.68 -14.50
CA ILE A 91 16.52 -15.86 -15.03
C ILE A 91 17.00 -14.99 -13.88
N ASP A 92 18.24 -15.19 -13.45
CA ASP A 92 18.82 -14.50 -12.29
C ASP A 92 19.43 -13.13 -12.65
N ASP A 93 19.83 -12.94 -13.91
CA ASP A 93 20.45 -11.70 -14.37
C ASP A 93 19.36 -10.69 -14.74
N VAL A 94 19.05 -9.80 -13.79
CA VAL A 94 17.99 -8.79 -13.92
C VAL A 94 18.64 -7.43 -14.10
N ASP A 95 18.53 -6.87 -15.30
CA ASP A 95 18.92 -5.50 -15.61
C ASP A 95 17.71 -4.55 -15.55
N SER A 96 17.97 -3.24 -15.58
CA SER A 96 16.91 -2.22 -15.56
C SER A 96 15.95 -2.34 -16.76
N GLU A 97 16.38 -2.92 -17.89
CA GLU A 97 15.50 -3.14 -19.05
C GLU A 97 14.49 -4.27 -18.77
N ILE A 98 14.92 -5.34 -18.12
CA ILE A 98 14.07 -6.44 -17.64
C ILE A 98 13.12 -5.91 -16.57
N LEU A 99 13.59 -5.10 -15.61
CA LEU A 99 12.72 -4.49 -14.59
C LEU A 99 11.60 -3.65 -15.21
N LEU A 100 11.93 -2.86 -16.24
CA LEU A 100 10.92 -2.06 -16.96
C LEU A 100 9.90 -2.96 -17.67
N LYS A 101 10.34 -4.06 -18.29
CA LYS A 101 9.43 -5.06 -18.89
C LYS A 101 8.56 -5.77 -17.85
N VAL A 102 9.10 -6.09 -16.67
CA VAL A 102 8.36 -6.70 -15.56
C VAL A 102 7.30 -5.73 -15.05
N ALA A 103 7.67 -4.49 -14.73
CA ALA A 103 6.75 -3.44 -14.28
C ALA A 103 5.63 -3.20 -15.30
N MET A 104 5.98 -3.10 -16.59
CA MET A 104 4.98 -3.04 -17.66
C MET A 104 4.06 -4.26 -17.61
N THR A 105 4.59 -5.47 -17.51
CA THR A 105 3.79 -6.71 -17.54
C THR A 105 2.80 -6.77 -16.37
N ALA A 106 3.25 -6.47 -15.14
CA ALA A 106 2.43 -6.47 -13.93
C ALA A 106 1.27 -5.46 -13.97
N MET A 107 1.41 -4.38 -14.75
CA MET A 107 0.37 -3.36 -14.94
C MET A 107 -0.70 -3.74 -15.98
N THR A 108 -0.48 -4.79 -16.77
CA THR A 108 -1.39 -5.19 -17.85
C THR A 108 -2.79 -5.48 -17.31
N GLY A 109 -3.81 -4.83 -17.88
CA GLY A 109 -5.21 -5.08 -17.49
C GLY A 109 -5.64 -4.33 -16.23
N LYS A 110 -4.79 -3.49 -15.62
CA LYS A 110 -5.16 -2.66 -14.46
C LYS A 110 -5.63 -1.24 -14.83
N GLY A 111 -5.92 -0.96 -16.10
CA GLY A 111 -6.47 0.32 -16.56
C GLY A 111 -5.42 1.42 -16.76
N THR A 112 -4.13 1.08 -16.72
CA THR A 112 -2.99 2.00 -16.89
C THR A 112 -2.36 1.92 -18.28
N GLU A 113 -3.05 1.34 -19.27
CA GLU A 113 -2.47 1.03 -20.57
C GLU A 113 -1.95 2.26 -21.33
N ALA A 114 -2.61 3.41 -21.17
CA ALA A 114 -2.21 4.68 -21.80
C ALA A 114 -0.90 5.24 -21.20
N ALA A 115 -0.72 5.11 -19.89
CA ALA A 115 0.42 5.65 -19.16
C ALA A 115 1.45 4.58 -18.76
N ARG A 116 1.42 3.41 -19.41
CA ARG A 116 2.15 2.21 -18.98
C ARG A 116 3.67 2.41 -18.95
N GLU A 117 4.23 3.02 -19.98
CA GLU A 117 5.67 3.27 -20.11
C GLU A 117 6.18 4.33 -19.12
N PRO A 118 5.58 5.54 -19.02
CA PRO A 118 6.03 6.54 -18.04
C PRO A 118 5.86 6.06 -16.59
N LEU A 119 4.77 5.34 -16.28
CA LEU A 119 4.60 4.75 -14.96
C LEU A 119 5.60 3.64 -14.68
N ALA A 120 5.89 2.77 -15.65
CA ALA A 120 6.86 1.70 -15.46
C ALA A 120 8.24 2.28 -15.12
N LYS A 121 8.64 3.33 -15.85
CA LYS A 121 9.88 4.04 -15.56
C LYS A 121 9.88 4.64 -14.15
N LEU A 122 8.81 5.33 -13.77
CA LEU A 122 8.67 5.92 -12.44
C LEU A 122 8.76 4.87 -11.31
N ILE A 123 8.14 3.70 -11.52
CA ILE A 123 8.19 2.59 -10.55
C ILE A 123 9.60 2.03 -10.43
N VAL A 124 10.28 1.79 -11.56
CA VAL A 124 11.65 1.27 -11.55
C VAL A 124 12.60 2.28 -10.89
N ASP A 125 12.52 3.55 -11.25
CA ASP A 125 13.34 4.62 -10.65
C ASP A 125 13.09 4.70 -9.13
N ALA A 126 11.83 4.55 -8.68
CA ALA A 126 11.49 4.57 -7.25
C ALA A 126 12.04 3.36 -6.50
N VAL A 127 11.95 2.16 -7.09
CA VAL A 127 12.46 0.91 -6.50
C VAL A 127 13.99 0.92 -6.44
N GLU A 128 14.66 1.33 -7.52
CA GLU A 128 16.12 1.44 -7.56
C GLU A 128 16.65 2.47 -6.54
N ALA A 129 15.89 3.53 -6.23
CA ALA A 129 16.27 4.52 -5.23
C ALA A 129 16.22 4.03 -3.78
N VAL A 130 15.40 3.01 -3.49
CA VAL A 130 15.24 2.44 -2.12
C VAL A 130 15.86 1.06 -1.97
N ALA A 131 16.30 0.43 -3.06
CA ALA A 131 16.93 -0.89 -3.04
C ALA A 131 18.25 -0.87 -2.27
N GLU A 132 18.41 -1.83 -1.36
CA GLU A 132 19.69 -2.07 -0.67
C GLU A 132 20.70 -2.81 -1.59
N GLU A 133 21.97 -2.89 -1.17
CA GLU A 133 23.03 -3.55 -1.94
C GLU A 133 22.78 -5.05 -2.18
N ASP A 134 21.93 -5.68 -1.34
CA ASP A 134 21.52 -7.07 -1.46
C ASP A 134 20.27 -7.28 -2.35
N GLY A 135 19.69 -6.18 -2.87
CA GLY A 135 18.47 -6.18 -3.67
C GLY A 135 17.18 -6.22 -2.83
N THR A 136 17.27 -6.17 -1.50
CA THR A 136 16.08 -6.07 -0.64
C THR A 136 15.46 -4.68 -0.78
N VAL A 137 14.14 -4.65 -0.92
CA VAL A 137 13.35 -3.42 -1.06
C VAL A 137 12.30 -3.41 0.03
N ASP A 138 12.35 -2.40 0.89
CA ASP A 138 11.27 -2.12 1.83
C ASP A 138 10.24 -1.21 1.16
N THR A 139 9.04 -1.73 0.93
CA THR A 139 7.94 -0.99 0.30
C THR A 139 7.45 0.18 1.15
N ASP A 140 7.68 0.16 2.47
CA ASP A 140 7.29 1.27 3.36
C ASP A 140 8.11 2.55 3.08
N ASN A 141 9.27 2.43 2.43
CA ASN A 141 10.07 3.57 1.98
C ASN A 141 9.52 4.23 0.71
N ILE A 142 8.55 3.61 0.02
CA ILE A 142 7.92 4.16 -1.18
C ILE A 142 6.53 4.70 -0.83
N LYS A 143 6.44 6.03 -0.69
CA LYS A 143 5.18 6.69 -0.36
C LYS A 143 4.41 7.12 -1.62
N ILE A 144 3.20 6.58 -1.79
CA ILE A 144 2.30 6.96 -2.89
C ILE A 144 1.32 8.05 -2.42
N GLU A 145 1.45 9.25 -2.97
CA GLU A 145 0.55 10.38 -2.71
C GLU A 145 -0.34 10.66 -3.92
N LYS A 146 -1.67 10.72 -3.70
CA LYS A 146 -2.65 10.95 -4.76
C LYS A 146 -3.15 12.39 -4.70
N LYS A 147 -3.08 13.10 -5.83
CA LYS A 147 -3.60 14.48 -5.97
C LYS A 147 -4.54 14.59 -7.14
N ASP A 148 -5.71 15.19 -6.89
CA ASP A 148 -6.72 15.41 -7.92
C ASP A 148 -6.32 16.53 -8.88
N GLY A 149 -6.72 16.38 -10.15
CA GLY A 149 -6.65 17.46 -11.15
C GLY A 149 -5.63 17.27 -12.27
N ALA A 150 -4.73 16.30 -12.17
CA ALA A 150 -3.77 15.94 -13.22
C ALA A 150 -4.11 14.60 -13.88
N VAL A 151 -3.52 14.34 -15.06
CA VAL A 151 -3.59 13.03 -15.70
C VAL A 151 -2.53 12.09 -15.14
N VAL A 152 -2.75 10.78 -15.26
CA VAL A 152 -1.84 9.75 -14.72
C VAL A 152 -0.41 9.87 -15.29
N GLU A 153 -0.29 10.32 -16.54
CA GLU A 153 1.00 10.54 -17.21
C GLU A 153 1.84 11.68 -16.59
N GLU A 154 1.23 12.59 -15.82
CA GLU A 154 1.91 13.68 -15.13
C GLU A 154 2.42 13.27 -13.74
N SER A 155 2.28 12.00 -13.37
CA SER A 155 2.86 11.45 -12.14
C SER A 155 4.39 11.60 -12.17
N SER A 156 4.97 12.04 -11.06
CA SER A 156 6.42 12.24 -10.93
C SER A 156 6.94 11.64 -9.65
N LEU A 157 8.20 11.19 -9.70
CA LEU A 157 8.94 10.73 -8.52
C LEU A 157 9.53 11.96 -7.82
N VAL A 158 9.25 12.10 -6.53
CA VAL A 158 9.90 13.09 -5.68
C VAL A 158 10.94 12.37 -4.83
N GLU A 159 12.21 12.70 -5.04
CA GLU A 159 13.32 12.22 -4.23
C GLU A 159 13.30 12.88 -2.84
N GLY A 160 12.41 12.40 -1.97
CA GLY A 160 12.20 12.95 -0.65
C GLY A 160 10.83 12.56 -0.07
N VAL A 161 10.31 13.41 0.83
CA VAL A 161 9.04 13.15 1.51
C VAL A 161 8.03 14.24 1.17
N ILE A 162 6.88 13.82 0.67
CA ILE A 162 5.71 14.68 0.51
C ILE A 162 4.87 14.61 1.80
N ILE A 163 4.51 15.78 2.32
CA ILE A 163 3.60 15.91 3.45
C ILE A 163 2.35 16.63 2.95
N ASP A 164 1.20 15.97 3.02
CA ASP A 164 -0.08 16.58 2.66
C ASP A 164 -0.58 17.53 3.76
N LYS A 165 0.07 18.69 3.87
CA LYS A 165 -0.31 19.76 4.79
C LYS A 165 -0.14 21.12 4.14
N GLU A 166 -1.01 22.04 4.52
CA GLU A 166 -0.94 23.43 4.09
C GLU A 166 -0.16 24.30 5.10
N ARG A 167 0.29 25.47 4.64
CA ARG A 167 0.90 26.47 5.52
C ARG A 167 -0.16 26.99 6.49
N VAL A 168 0.15 26.93 7.79
CA VAL A 168 -0.77 27.37 8.86
C VAL A 168 -1.03 28.88 8.79
N HIS A 169 -0.03 29.68 8.39
CA HIS A 169 -0.16 31.14 8.32
C HIS A 169 0.24 31.68 6.93
N PRO A 170 -0.53 32.60 6.31
CA PRO A 170 -0.24 33.14 4.98
C PRO A 170 1.12 33.84 4.85
N GLY A 171 1.63 34.38 5.95
CA GLY A 171 2.96 35.01 6.03
C GLY A 171 4.13 34.02 6.11
N MET A 172 3.87 32.71 6.19
CA MET A 172 4.92 31.70 6.09
C MET A 172 5.49 31.68 4.66
N PRO A 173 6.82 31.55 4.49
CA PRO A 173 7.44 31.48 3.17
C PRO A 173 6.81 30.36 2.34
N SER A 174 6.62 30.60 1.05
CA SER A 174 6.12 29.59 0.10
C SER A 174 7.21 28.61 -0.32
N GLU A 175 8.47 29.02 -0.25
CA GLU A 175 9.63 28.27 -0.71
C GLU A 175 10.83 28.61 0.20
N ILE A 176 11.61 27.59 0.57
CA ILE A 176 12.80 27.73 1.40
C ILE A 176 13.90 26.83 0.84
N ASP A 177 14.98 27.43 0.35
CA ASP A 177 16.17 26.70 -0.08
C ASP A 177 17.07 26.35 1.11
N GLY A 178 17.56 25.10 1.17
CA GLY A 178 18.50 24.66 2.20
C GLY A 178 17.92 24.63 3.62
N ALA A 179 16.62 24.39 3.75
CA ALA A 179 15.93 24.35 5.02
C ALA A 179 16.45 23.23 5.94
N LYS A 180 16.46 23.48 7.25
CA LYS A 180 16.64 22.44 8.27
C LYS A 180 15.28 22.02 8.78
N ILE A 181 14.96 20.74 8.62
CA ILE A 181 13.67 20.16 9.03
C ILE A 181 13.78 19.68 10.47
N ALA A 182 12.90 20.17 11.35
CA ALA A 182 12.78 19.71 12.73
C ALA A 182 11.60 18.74 12.85
N LEU A 183 11.84 17.56 13.43
CA LEU A 183 10.80 16.58 13.75
C LEU A 183 10.38 16.78 15.20
N ILE A 184 9.19 17.34 15.41
CA ILE A 184 8.66 17.66 16.73
C ILE A 184 7.50 16.69 17.02
N ASN A 185 7.68 15.83 18.02
CA ASN A 185 6.65 14.89 18.50
C ASN A 185 5.96 15.41 19.78
N THR A 186 5.81 16.72 19.89
CA THR A 186 5.17 17.37 21.05
C THR A 186 4.30 18.51 20.53
N PRO A 187 3.05 18.62 20.99
CA PRO A 187 2.18 19.70 20.55
C PRO A 187 2.76 21.04 21.01
N LEU A 188 2.78 22.02 20.09
CA LEU A 188 3.20 23.40 20.36
C LEU A 188 1.94 24.26 20.60
N GLU A 189 1.21 23.94 21.66
CA GLU A 189 -0.02 24.62 22.04
C GLU A 189 -0.08 24.80 23.56
N VAL A 190 -0.94 25.72 24.01
CA VAL A 190 -1.20 25.90 25.45
C VAL A 190 -1.84 24.62 25.97
N LYS A 191 -1.17 23.96 26.91
CA LYS A 191 -1.69 22.73 27.51
C LYS A 191 -2.91 23.05 28.36
N GLU A 192 -4.05 22.46 28.02
CA GLU A 192 -5.18 22.40 28.92
C GLU A 192 -4.83 21.56 30.15
N THR A 193 -5.39 21.92 31.30
CA THR A 193 -5.17 21.18 32.54
C THR A 193 -5.93 19.86 32.50
N GLU A 194 -5.30 18.76 32.89
CA GLU A 194 -5.94 17.44 32.96
C GLU A 194 -7.13 17.39 33.95
N MET A 195 -7.18 18.34 34.88
CA MET A 195 -8.30 18.54 35.80
C MET A 195 -9.04 19.83 35.44
N ASP A 196 -10.37 19.82 35.57
CA ASP A 196 -11.20 21.01 35.39
C ASP A 196 -10.69 22.15 36.28
N ALA A 197 -10.13 23.18 35.65
CA ALA A 197 -9.64 24.38 36.31
C ALA A 197 -10.44 25.59 35.82
N GLU A 198 -11.22 26.19 36.71
CA GLU A 198 -11.93 27.45 36.43
C GLU A 198 -11.08 28.64 36.87
N ILE A 199 -10.79 29.55 35.93
CA ILE A 199 -10.07 30.79 36.21
C ILE A 199 -11.09 31.92 36.33
N THR A 200 -11.24 32.48 37.53
CA THR A 200 -12.10 33.65 37.75
C THR A 200 -11.29 34.93 37.61
N ILE A 201 -11.56 35.71 36.57
CA ILE A 201 -10.89 37.00 36.29
C ILE A 201 -11.74 38.12 36.87
N THR A 202 -11.19 38.86 37.83
CA THR A 202 -11.92 39.90 38.60
C THR A 202 -11.58 41.33 38.18
N ASP A 203 -10.50 41.53 37.42
CA ASP A 203 -10.03 42.83 36.97
C ASP A 203 -9.38 42.75 35.56
N PRO A 204 -9.41 43.83 34.76
CA PRO A 204 -8.77 43.87 33.45
C PRO A 204 -7.25 43.60 33.45
N ALA A 205 -6.51 43.98 34.50
CA ALA A 205 -5.06 43.71 34.57
C ALA A 205 -4.75 42.21 34.75
N GLN A 206 -5.61 41.46 35.45
CA GLN A 206 -5.52 40.00 35.55
C GLN A 206 -5.71 39.31 34.19
N MET A 207 -6.62 39.82 33.35
CA MET A 207 -6.81 39.31 31.98
C MET A 207 -5.52 39.47 31.15
N GLN A 208 -4.89 40.63 31.24
CA GLN A 208 -3.65 40.91 30.51
C GLN A 208 -2.50 40.00 30.99
N ALA A 209 -2.36 39.82 32.30
CA ALA A 209 -1.34 38.95 32.88
C ALA A 209 -1.53 37.47 32.49
N PHE A 210 -2.78 37.02 32.34
CA PHE A 210 -3.09 35.67 31.89
C PHE A 210 -2.64 35.44 30.44
N ILE A 211 -2.99 36.35 29.53
CA ILE A 211 -2.58 36.29 28.11
C ILE A 211 -1.05 36.29 28.00
N GLU A 212 -0.36 37.14 28.76
CA GLU A 212 1.11 37.18 28.78
C GLU A 212 1.73 35.87 29.27
N GLN A 213 1.08 35.21 30.24
CA GLN A 213 1.53 33.93 30.77
C GLN A 213 1.32 32.80 29.75
N GLU A 214 0.19 32.77 29.03
CA GLU A 214 -0.04 31.81 27.94
C GLU A 214 0.98 32.00 26.81
N GLU A 215 1.24 33.25 26.39
CA GLU A 215 2.28 33.54 25.40
C GLU A 215 3.66 33.07 25.87
N LYS A 216 3.97 33.27 27.16
CA LYS A 216 5.25 32.85 27.74
C LYS A 216 5.39 31.33 27.75
N MET A 217 4.33 30.60 28.10
CA MET A 217 4.33 29.13 28.07
C MET A 217 4.65 28.61 26.67
N VAL A 218 4.07 29.20 25.62
CA VAL A 218 4.36 28.81 24.23
C VAL A 218 5.78 29.19 23.83
N LYS A 219 6.28 30.37 24.22
CA LYS A 219 7.65 30.82 23.94
C LYS A 219 8.71 29.94 24.61
N ASP A 220 8.44 29.43 25.81
CA ASP A 220 9.36 28.53 26.53
C ASP A 220 9.44 27.13 25.89
N MET A 221 8.50 26.76 25.00
CA MET A 221 8.47 25.47 24.29
C MET A 221 9.30 25.46 22.99
N VAL A 222 9.76 26.62 22.52
CA VAL A 222 10.49 26.81 21.24
C VAL A 222 11.94 27.20 21.51
#